data_AF-A0A8E2JXS6-F1
#
_entry.id   AF-A0A8E2JXS6-F1
#
_cell.length_a   1.000
_cell.length_b   1.000
_cell.length_c   1.000
_cell.angle_alpha   90.00
_cell.angle_beta   90.00
_cell.angle_gamma   90.00
#
_symmetry.space_group_name_H-M   'P 1'
#
loop_
_entity.id
_entity.type
_entity.pdbx_description
1 polymer ?
#
loop_
_entity_poly.entity_id
_entity_poly.type
_entity_poly.pdbx_seq_one_letter_code
_entity_poly.pdbx_strand_id
1 'polypeptide(L)'
;KYVALSYVHGNTRMFQTTKSNYKALRRDGALESQKAKLPKTISDAMKLVAMLGERYLWVDSLSTVQDDPLHKHAHLNNVHKIFGNAHLTILAASA
;
A
#
# COMPACT_ATOMS: atom_id res chain seq x y z
N LYS A 1 13.17 -3.44 -6.81
CA LYS A 1 12.08 -4.34 -7.24
C LYS A 1 11.04 -4.35 -6.13
N TYR A 2 9.75 -4.38 -6.46
CA TYR A 2 8.67 -4.43 -5.48
C TYR A 2 7.50 -5.23 -6.02
N VAL A 3 6.69 -5.75 -5.12
CA VAL A 3 5.40 -6.39 -5.41
C VAL A 3 4.31 -5.33 -5.28
N ALA A 4 3.33 -5.30 -6.18
CA ALA A 4 2.17 -4.41 -6.06
C ALA A 4 0.95 -5.18 -5.54
N LEU A 5 0.14 -4.54 -4.69
CA LEU A 5 -1.16 -5.06 -4.28
C LEU A 5 -2.29 -4.34 -5.03
N SER A 6 -3.15 -5.10 -5.69
CA SER A 6 -4.39 -4.64 -6.30
C SER A 6 -5.58 -5.23 -5.55
N TYR A 7 -6.42 -4.35 -4.97
CA TYR A 7 -7.54 -4.71 -4.10
C TYR A 7 -8.61 -3.63 -4.14
N VAL A 8 -9.84 -3.99 -3.76
CA VAL A 8 -10.95 -3.04 -3.64
C VAL A 8 -10.87 -2.32 -2.29
N HIS A 9 -10.96 -1.00 -2.36
CA HIS A 9 -11.14 -0.16 -1.19
C HIS A 9 -12.57 -0.35 -0.66
N GLY A 10 -12.71 -1.10 0.42
CA GLY A 10 -13.99 -1.17 1.12
C GLY A 10 -14.39 0.19 1.71
N ASN A 11 -15.65 0.30 2.13
CA ASN A 11 -16.22 1.54 2.70
C ASN A 11 -15.76 1.82 4.17
N THR A 12 -14.69 1.18 4.63
CA THR A 12 -14.22 1.23 6.01
C THR A 12 -13.05 2.20 6.15
N ARG A 13 -13.02 2.97 7.24
CA ARG A 13 -11.84 3.78 7.60
C ARG A 13 -10.68 2.85 7.92
N MET A 14 -9.74 2.75 6.99
CA MET A 14 -8.48 2.04 7.19
C MET A 14 -7.34 3.01 7.46
N PHE A 15 -6.24 2.48 8.00
CA PHE A 15 -5.01 3.25 8.15
C PHE A 15 -4.46 3.65 6.77
N GLN A 16 -4.15 4.93 6.61
CA GLN A 16 -3.70 5.51 5.35
C GLN A 16 -2.57 6.52 5.59
N THR A 17 -1.74 6.71 4.57
CA THR A 17 -0.68 7.71 4.59
C THR A 17 -1.28 9.10 4.33
N THR A 18 -0.97 10.03 5.22
CA THR A 18 -1.34 11.44 5.16
C THR A 18 -0.08 12.31 5.21
N LYS A 19 -0.18 13.59 4.89
CA LYS A 19 0.94 14.54 4.99
C LYS A 19 1.54 14.57 6.40
N SER A 20 0.68 14.44 7.42
CA SER A 20 1.08 14.48 8.84
C SER A 20 1.83 13.23 9.30
N ASN A 21 1.47 12.04 8.79
CA ASN A 21 2.10 10.78 9.21
C ASN A 21 3.19 10.26 8.26
N TYR A 22 3.31 10.84 7.05
CA TYR A 22 4.27 10.41 6.02
C TYR A 22 5.72 10.30 6.53
N LYS A 23 6.20 11.29 7.28
CA LYS A 23 7.56 11.26 7.84
C LYS A 23 7.75 10.14 8.87
N ALA A 24 6.71 9.84 9.66
CA ALA A 24 6.76 8.78 10.65
C ALA A 24 6.75 7.39 9.98
N LEU A 25 5.98 7.23 8.91
CA LEU A 25 5.85 5.97 8.17
C LEU A 25 7.10 5.56 7.39
N ARG A 26 8.06 6.47 7.19
CA ARG A 26 9.37 6.15 6.57
C ARG A 26 10.39 5.56 7.53
N ARG A 27 10.09 5.53 8.84
CA ARG A 27 10.99 4.93 9.83
C ARG A 27 10.84 3.41 9.84
N ASP A 28 11.94 2.72 10.14
CA ASP A 28 11.91 1.28 10.33
C ASP A 28 10.94 0.90 11.46
N GLY A 29 10.12 -0.11 11.21
CA GLY A 29 9.11 -0.57 12.16
C GLY A 29 7.88 0.34 12.32
N ALA A 30 7.72 1.40 11.52
CA ALA A 30 6.60 2.33 11.67
C ALA A 30 5.21 1.64 11.60
N LEU A 31 5.09 0.60 10.77
CA LEU A 31 3.86 -0.18 10.63
C LEU A 31 3.58 -1.14 11.80
N GLU A 32 4.58 -1.50 12.62
CA GLU A 32 4.35 -2.40 13.78
C GLU A 32 3.37 -1.75 14.77
N SER A 33 3.52 -0.44 15.01
CA SER A 33 2.60 0.34 15.86
C SER A 33 1.18 0.47 15.28
N GLN A 34 1.00 0.24 13.98
CA GLN A 34 -0.27 0.40 13.26
C GLN A 34 -0.85 -0.94 12.79
N LYS A 35 -0.22 -2.07 13.13
CA LYS A 35 -0.57 -3.41 12.66
C LYS A 35 -2.03 -3.78 12.93
N ALA A 36 -2.56 -3.37 14.08
CA ALA A 36 -3.97 -3.57 14.45
C ALA A 36 -4.97 -2.74 13.63
N LYS A 37 -4.51 -1.69 12.94
CA LYS A 37 -5.33 -0.80 12.10
C LYS A 37 -5.19 -1.10 10.61
N LEU A 38 -4.31 -2.04 10.24
CA LEU A 38 -4.17 -2.48 8.86
C LEU A 38 -5.30 -3.46 8.51
N PRO A 39 -5.97 -3.26 7.36
CA PRO A 39 -6.86 -4.26 6.79
C PRO A 39 -6.19 -5.62 6.66
N LYS A 40 -6.99 -6.68 6.83
CA LYS A 40 -6.53 -8.07 6.71
C LYS A 40 -5.87 -8.34 5.36
N THR A 41 -6.43 -7.81 4.27
CA THR A 41 -5.87 -7.92 2.91
C THR A 41 -4.43 -7.41 2.82
N ILE A 42 -4.12 -6.28 3.45
CA ILE A 42 -2.76 -5.72 3.47
C ILE A 42 -1.85 -6.59 4.33
N SER A 43 -2.31 -7.02 5.50
CA SER A 43 -1.52 -7.89 6.39
C SER A 43 -1.17 -9.23 5.73
N ASP A 44 -2.12 -9.84 5.04
CA ASP A 44 -1.91 -11.12 4.36
C ASP A 44 -1.02 -10.95 3.12
N ALA A 45 -1.16 -9.84 2.38
CA ALA A 45 -0.23 -9.50 1.30
C ALA A 45 1.21 -9.31 1.81
N MET A 46 1.42 -8.65 2.96
CA MET A 46 2.75 -8.51 3.56
C MET A 46 3.38 -9.86 3.91
N LYS A 47 2.59 -10.80 4.47
CA LYS A 47 3.06 -12.15 4.75
C LYS A 47 3.42 -12.91 3.48
N LEU A 48 2.56 -12.83 2.45
CA LEU A 48 2.80 -13.48 1.17
C LEU A 48 4.09 -12.98 0.51
N VAL A 49 4.30 -11.66 0.51
CA VAL A 49 5.54 -11.04 -0.01
C VAL A 49 6.77 -11.58 0.73
N ALA A 50 6.71 -11.68 2.06
CA ALA A 50 7.81 -12.26 2.84
C ALA A 50 8.04 -13.74 2.52
N MET A 51 6.98 -14.54 2.34
CA MET A 51 7.08 -15.96 1.93
C MET A 51 7.67 -16.14 0.53
N LEU A 52 7.43 -15.19 -0.37
CA LEU A 52 8.01 -15.17 -1.72
C LEU A 52 9.48 -14.72 -1.73
N GLY A 53 10.07 -14.37 -0.57
CA GLY A 53 11.43 -13.85 -0.48
C GLY A 53 11.58 -12.40 -0.95
N GLU A 54 10.47 -11.70 -1.14
CA GLU A 54 10.45 -10.30 -1.55
C GLU A 54 10.41 -9.38 -0.33
N ARG A 55 10.96 -8.16 -0.48
CA ARG A 55 11.09 -7.20 0.64
C ARG A 55 10.08 -6.06 0.57
N TYR A 56 9.74 -5.62 -0.63
CA TYR A 56 8.99 -4.38 -0.83
C TYR A 56 7.60 -4.68 -1.38
N LEU A 57 6.58 -4.21 -0.67
CA LEU A 57 5.19 -4.23 -1.09
C LEU A 57 4.72 -2.79 -1.29
N TRP A 58 4.21 -2.50 -2.48
CA TRP A 58 3.50 -1.28 -2.77
C TRP A 58 2.01 -1.48 -2.51
N VAL A 59 1.42 -0.58 -1.71
CA VAL A 59 0.00 -0.54 -1.42
C VAL A 59 -0.44 0.90 -1.58
N ASP A 60 -1.45 1.16 -2.41
CA ASP A 60 -1.85 2.53 -2.75
C ASP A 60 -2.15 3.40 -1.51
N SER A 61 -2.81 2.82 -0.49
CA SER A 61 -3.23 3.52 0.73
C SER A 61 -2.07 3.87 1.66
N LEU A 62 -0.93 3.17 1.54
CA LEU A 62 0.25 3.34 2.39
C LEU A 62 1.43 3.98 1.64
N SER A 63 1.57 3.72 0.35
CA SER A 63 2.66 4.18 -0.50
C SER A 63 2.41 5.55 -1.11
N THR A 64 1.18 6.08 -0.98
CA THR A 64 0.76 7.38 -1.52
C THR A 64 0.04 8.21 -0.46
N VAL A 65 0.31 9.51 -0.42
CA VAL A 65 -0.36 10.48 0.44
C VAL A 65 -1.82 10.68 -0.01
N GLN A 66 -2.77 10.38 0.86
CA GLN A 66 -4.21 10.33 0.54
C GLN A 66 -4.94 11.67 0.72
N ASP A 67 -4.42 12.56 1.55
CA ASP A 67 -4.96 13.89 1.86
C ASP A 67 -4.39 15.01 0.95
N ASP A 68 -3.87 14.64 -0.23
CA ASP A 68 -3.36 15.57 -1.23
C ASP A 68 -4.12 15.45 -2.56
N PRO A 69 -5.17 16.26 -2.78
CA PRO A 69 -6.02 16.14 -3.97
C PRO A 69 -5.28 16.46 -5.28
N LEU A 70 -4.28 17.35 -5.27
CA LEU A 70 -3.49 17.69 -6.45
C LEU A 70 -2.58 16.51 -6.85
N HIS A 71 -1.93 15.88 -5.87
CA HIS A 71 -1.10 14.71 -6.13
C HIS A 71 -1.94 13.47 -6.45
N LYS A 72 -3.15 13.34 -5.92
CA LYS A 72 -4.04 12.20 -6.21
C LYS A 72 -4.38 12.09 -7.69
N HIS A 73 -4.67 13.22 -8.35
CA HIS A 73 -4.99 13.24 -9.78
C HIS A 73 -3.79 12.84 -10.65
N ALA A 74 -2.60 13.37 -10.34
CA ALA A 74 -1.36 12.99 -11.00
C ALA A 74 -0.99 11.52 -10.75
N HIS A 75 -1.31 10.99 -9.57
CA HIS A 75 -1.09 9.60 -9.22
C HIS A 75 -1.96 8.67 -10.06
N LEU A 76 -3.27 8.94 -10.18
CA LEU A 76 -4.21 8.18 -11.01
C LEU A 76 -3.71 8.03 -12.45
N ASN A 77 -3.19 9.12 -13.02
CA ASN A 77 -2.65 9.11 -14.38
C ASN A 77 -1.38 8.25 -14.52
N ASN A 78 -0.67 7.93 -13.44
CA ASN A 78 0.57 7.16 -13.44
C ASN A 78 0.46 5.77 -12.79
N VAL A 79 -0.72 5.37 -12.31
CA VAL A 79 -0.93 4.05 -11.69
C VAL A 79 -0.50 2.90 -12.61
N HIS A 80 -0.73 3.04 -13.93
CA HIS A 80 -0.28 2.06 -14.92
C HIS A 80 1.24 1.82 -14.89
N LYS A 81 2.05 2.84 -14.60
CA LYS A 81 3.51 2.71 -14.46
C LYS A 81 3.90 1.99 -13.18
N ILE A 82 3.10 2.08 -12.12
CA ILE A 82 3.38 1.37 -10.86
C ILE A 82 3.20 -0.13 -11.11
N PHE A 83 2.06 -0.53 -11.64
CA PHE A 83 1.82 -1.94 -11.96
C PHE A 83 2.75 -2.46 -13.06
N GLY A 84 3.05 -1.66 -14.09
CA GLY A 84 3.97 -2.04 -15.17
C GLY A 84 5.43 -2.20 -14.74
N ASN A 85 5.86 -1.55 -13.65
CA ASN A 85 7.22 -1.68 -13.10
C ASN A 85 7.30 -2.61 -11.88
N ALA A 86 6.17 -3.16 -11.43
CA ALA A 86 6.15 -4.13 -10.35
C ALA A 86 6.77 -5.46 -10.83
N HIS A 87 7.46 -6.15 -9.93
CA HIS A 87 8.02 -7.46 -10.25
C HIS A 87 6.91 -8.51 -10.43
N LEU A 88 5.90 -8.44 -9.57
CA LEU A 88 4.65 -9.18 -9.64
C LEU A 88 3.54 -8.38 -8.99
N THR A 89 2.29 -8.71 -9.30
CA THR A 89 1.11 -8.08 -8.70
C THR A 89 0.27 -9.14 -7.99
N ILE A 90 -0.03 -8.90 -6.71
CA ILE A 90 -0.99 -9.67 -5.92
C ILE A 90 -2.37 -9.08 -6.17
N LEU A 91 -3.32 -9.91 -6.59
CA LEU A 91 -4.71 -9.53 -6.83
C LEU A 91 -5.59 -10.11 -5.72
N ALA A 92 -6.25 -9.24 -4.95
CA ALA A 92 -7.28 -9.64 -4.00
C ALA A 92 -8.63 -9.75 -4.75
N ALA A 93 -8.96 -10.95 -5.21
CA ALA A 93 -10.13 -11.21 -6.06
C ALA A 93 -11.48 -11.11 -5.32
N SER A 94 -11.49 -11.21 -3.98
CA SER A 94 -12.68 -11.01 -3.14
C SER A 94 -12.28 -10.26 -1.88
N ALA A 95 -13.06 -9.23 -1.53
CA ALA A 95 -12.90 -8.43 -0.31
C ALA A 95 -13.83 -8.93 0.81
#